data_AF-A0A9N9DYH1-F1
#
_entry.id   AF-A0A9N9DYH1-F1
#
_cell.length_a   1.000
_cell.length_b   1.000
_cell.length_c   1.000
_cell.angle_alpha   90.00
_cell.angle_beta   90.00
_cell.angle_gamma   90.00
#
_symmetry.space_group_name_H-M   'P 1'
#
loop_
_entity.id
_entity.type
_entity.pdbx_description
1 polymer ?
#
loop_
_entity_poly.entity_id
_entity_poly.type
_entity_poly.pdbx_seq_one_letter_code
_entity_poly.pdbx_strand_id
1 'polypeptide(L)'
;MTESYIGNNAVLKYFETHDRKTWNYEHFLNELKEVIINSPPYTEDWGGLDGIWYSRYIYHAKDKDNKRRKMKSFFQDIILEREK
;
A
#
# COMPACT_ATOMS: atom_id res chain seq x y z
N MET A 1 19.46 9.59 -5.69
CA MET A 1 18.89 8.27 -5.96
C MET A 1 17.41 8.46 -6.20
N THR A 2 16.96 8.22 -7.42
CA THR A 2 15.54 8.31 -7.80
C THR A 2 14.88 6.97 -7.48
N GLU A 3 13.85 6.97 -6.67
CA GLU A 3 13.05 5.76 -6.42
C GLU A 3 12.41 5.25 -7.71
N SER A 4 12.31 3.93 -7.90
CA SER A 4 11.66 3.33 -9.08
C SER A 4 10.19 3.77 -9.26
N TYR A 5 9.53 4.09 -8.14
CA TYR A 5 8.24 4.76 -8.07
C TYR A 5 8.08 5.40 -6.69
N ILE A 6 7.16 6.35 -6.54
CA ILE A 6 6.95 7.05 -5.26
C ILE A 6 6.47 6.08 -4.18
N GLY A 7 7.23 6.03 -3.08
CA GLY A 7 6.98 5.14 -1.96
C GLY A 7 7.70 3.79 -2.08
N ASN A 8 8.53 3.57 -3.12
CA ASN A 8 9.24 2.30 -3.30
C ASN A 8 10.21 2.01 -2.16
N ASN A 9 10.93 3.02 -1.65
CA ASN A 9 11.84 2.79 -0.52
C ASN A 9 11.07 2.44 0.76
N ALA A 10 9.91 3.05 0.98
CA ALA A 10 9.07 2.72 2.14
C ALA A 10 8.52 1.29 2.03
N VAL A 11 8.11 0.87 0.83
CA VAL A 11 7.70 -0.50 0.55
C VAL A 11 8.83 -1.49 0.81
N LEU A 12 10.04 -1.23 0.28
CA LEU A 12 11.21 -2.09 0.54
C LEU A 12 11.52 -2.18 2.04
N LYS A 13 11.56 -1.03 2.72
CA LYS A 13 11.79 -0.95 4.15
C LYS A 13 10.78 -1.77 4.94
N TYR A 14 9.49 -1.71 4.59
CA TYR A 14 8.46 -2.54 5.23
C TYR A 14 8.81 -4.03 5.18
N PHE A 15 9.23 -4.54 4.02
CA PHE A 15 9.59 -5.94 3.82
C PHE A 15 10.95 -6.31 4.45
N GLU A 16 11.83 -5.34 4.69
CA GLU A 16 13.08 -5.55 5.42
C GLU A 16 12.88 -5.58 6.95
N THR A 17 11.92 -4.79 7.47
CA THR A 17 11.74 -4.61 8.92
C THR A 17 10.75 -5.57 9.55
N HIS A 18 9.76 -6.06 8.81
CA HIS A 18 8.68 -6.88 9.36
C HIS A 18 8.87 -8.37 9.09
N ASP A 19 8.55 -9.21 10.08
CA ASP A 19 8.60 -10.67 9.95
C ASP A 19 7.60 -11.16 8.89
N ARG A 20 8.02 -12.12 8.07
CA ARG A 20 7.19 -12.67 6.98
C ARG A 20 5.84 -13.22 7.46
N LYS A 21 5.72 -13.67 8.71
CA LYS A 21 4.47 -14.16 9.30
C LYS A 21 3.45 -13.05 9.55
N THR A 22 3.89 -11.80 9.69
CA THR A 22 2.97 -10.66 9.86
C THR A 22 2.54 -10.08 8.51
N TRP A 23 3.18 -10.48 7.41
CA TRP A 23 2.86 -9.97 6.09
C TRP A 23 1.45 -10.37 5.68
N ASN A 24 0.60 -9.37 5.65
CA ASN A 24 -0.68 -9.40 4.98
C ASN A 24 -0.95 -8.00 4.46
N TYR A 25 -1.86 -7.90 3.50
CA TYR A 25 -2.11 -6.64 2.82
C TYR A 25 -2.68 -5.56 3.76
N GLU A 26 -3.53 -5.93 4.73
CA GLU A 26 -4.08 -4.98 5.72
C GLU A 26 -2.98 -4.39 6.62
N HIS A 27 -2.08 -5.22 7.13
CA HIS A 27 -0.92 -4.77 7.90
C HIS A 27 0.01 -3.87 7.07
N PHE A 28 0.28 -4.26 5.82
CA PHE A 28 1.06 -3.44 4.88
C PHE A 28 0.46 -2.04 4.67
N LEU A 29 -0.86 -1.95 4.48
CA LEU A 29 -1.54 -0.67 4.31
C LEU A 29 -1.48 0.19 5.56
N ASN A 30 -1.65 -0.41 6.74
CA ASN A 30 -1.57 0.31 8.02
C ASN A 30 -0.17 0.90 8.24
N GLU A 31 0.89 0.11 8.04
CA GLU A 31 2.27 0.57 8.24
C GLU A 31 2.68 1.65 7.24
N LEU A 32 2.12 1.63 6.02
CA LEU A 32 2.42 2.60 4.98
C LEU A 32 1.41 3.73 4.87
N LYS A 33 0.45 3.84 5.80
CA LYS A 33 -0.67 4.80 5.73
C LYS A 33 -0.20 6.23 5.41
N GLU A 34 0.74 6.76 6.17
CA GLU A 34 1.30 8.10 5.96
C GLU A 34 1.93 8.27 4.58
N VAL A 35 2.65 7.26 4.10
CA VAL A 35 3.25 7.28 2.77
C VAL A 35 2.15 7.26 1.71
N ILE A 36 1.14 6.42 1.88
CA ILE A 36 0.01 6.31 0.96
C ILE A 36 -0.71 7.66 0.85
N ILE A 37 -1.03 8.31 1.96
CA ILE A 37 -1.71 9.61 1.99
C ILE A 37 -0.94 10.65 1.16
N ASN A 38 0.39 10.70 1.33
CA ASN A 38 1.25 11.73 0.74
C ASN A 38 1.86 11.35 -0.63
N SER A 39 1.59 10.15 -1.16
CA SER A 39 2.19 9.66 -2.41
C SER A 39 1.24 9.72 -3.61
N PRO A 40 1.70 10.21 -4.77
CA PRO A 40 1.01 10.05 -6.05
C PRO A 40 0.97 8.57 -6.51
N PRO A 41 0.01 8.19 -7.39
CA PRO A 41 -1.03 9.05 -7.92
C PRO A 41 -2.13 9.32 -6.88
N TYR A 42 -2.49 10.59 -6.74
CA TYR A 42 -3.73 10.98 -6.07
C TYR A 42 -4.88 10.56 -6.98
N THR A 43 -5.41 9.36 -6.73
CA THR A 43 -6.67 8.93 -7.34
C THR A 43 -7.77 9.08 -6.30
N GLU A 44 -8.84 9.76 -6.68
CA GLU A 44 -10.08 9.90 -5.92
C GLU A 44 -10.93 8.62 -5.97
N ASP A 45 -10.53 7.63 -6.79
CA ASP A 45 -11.12 6.30 -6.79
C ASP A 45 -10.36 5.35 -5.84
N TRP A 46 -11.08 4.83 -4.84
CA TRP A 46 -10.59 3.82 -3.90
C TRP A 46 -10.14 2.54 -4.62
N GLY A 47 -10.77 2.19 -5.75
CA GLY A 47 -10.46 0.99 -6.52
C GLY A 47 -9.09 1.07 -7.20
N GLY A 48 -8.77 2.23 -7.77
CA GLY A 48 -7.46 2.56 -8.33
C GLY A 48 -6.36 2.53 -7.27
N LEU A 49 -6.58 3.16 -6.10
CA LEU A 49 -5.64 3.08 -4.99
C LEU A 49 -5.41 1.64 -4.56
N ASP A 50 -6.49 0.88 -4.31
CA ASP A 50 -6.40 -0.51 -3.89
C ASP A 50 -5.67 -1.38 -4.92
N GLY A 51 -5.95 -1.21 -6.21
CA GLY A 51 -5.25 -1.95 -7.27
C GLY A 51 -3.74 -1.66 -7.31
N ILE A 52 -3.35 -0.38 -7.21
CA ILE A 52 -1.94 0.03 -7.27
C ILE A 52 -1.18 -0.50 -6.06
N TRP A 53 -1.69 -0.28 -4.84
CA TRP A 53 -0.99 -0.68 -3.63
C TRP A 53 -0.98 -2.19 -3.42
N TYR A 54 -2.04 -2.89 -3.83
CA TYR A 54 -2.04 -4.35 -3.86
C TYR A 54 -0.99 -4.89 -4.83
N SER A 55 -0.85 -4.29 -6.02
CA SER A 55 0.16 -4.69 -7.01
C SER A 55 1.58 -4.52 -6.48
N ARG A 56 1.83 -3.43 -5.74
CA ARG A 56 3.12 -3.20 -5.05
C ARG A 56 3.37 -4.25 -3.97
N TYR A 57 2.37 -4.55 -3.17
CA TYR A 57 2.46 -5.56 -2.11
C TYR A 57 2.82 -6.95 -2.68
N ILE A 58 2.05 -7.47 -3.64
CA ILE A 58 2.28 -8.82 -4.18
C ILE A 58 3.63 -8.95 -4.88
N TYR A 59 4.08 -7.89 -5.55
CA TYR A 59 5.37 -7.87 -6.25
C TYR A 59 6.53 -8.12 -5.27
N HIS A 60 6.52 -7.45 -4.13
CA HIS A 60 7.59 -7.52 -3.14
C HIS A 60 7.42 -8.69 -2.16
N ALA A 61 6.18 -9.02 -1.77
CA ALA A 61 5.88 -10.17 -0.92
C ALA A 61 6.24 -11.51 -1.60
N LYS A 62 6.37 -11.53 -2.94
CA LYS A 62 6.54 -12.74 -3.78
C LYS A 62 5.50 -13.81 -3.46
N ASP A 63 4.32 -13.37 -3.04
CA ASP A 63 3.22 -14.20 -2.58
C ASP A 63 2.07 -14.10 -3.59
N LYS A 64 1.85 -15.19 -4.33
CA LYS A 64 0.80 -15.29 -5.35
C LYS A 64 -0.50 -15.85 -4.78
N ASP A 65 -0.47 -16.38 -3.55
CA ASP A 65 -1.60 -17.05 -2.92
C ASP A 65 -2.38 -16.13 -1.96
N ASN A 66 -1.90 -14.91 -1.76
CA ASN A 66 -2.56 -13.93 -0.91
C ASN A 66 -3.94 -13.58 -1.49
N LYS A 67 -5.01 -14.08 -0.86
CA LYS A 67 -6.39 -13.77 -1.27
C LYS A 67 -6.66 -12.32 -0.90
N ARG A 68 -6.77 -11.44 -1.91
CA ARG A 68 -7.12 -10.03 -1.74
C ARG A 68 -8.45 -9.88 -0.99
N ARG A 69 -8.39 -9.41 0.24
CA ARG A 69 -9.52 -8.75 0.89
C ARG A 69 -9.65 -7.37 0.26
N LYS A 70 -10.84 -7.00 -0.22
CA LYS A 70 -11.08 -5.64 -0.72
C LYS A 70 -10.97 -4.66 0.44
N MET A 71 -10.05 -3.71 0.35
CA MET A 71 -9.78 -2.73 1.41
C MET A 71 -10.51 -1.40 1.16
N LYS A 72 -11.76 -1.49 0.67
CA LYS A 72 -12.54 -0.32 0.23
C LYS A 72 -12.64 0.76 1.30
N SER A 73 -13.05 0.42 2.53
CA SER A 73 -13.20 1.39 3.61
C SER A 73 -11.90 2.10 3.92
N PHE A 74 -10.79 1.36 4.03
CA PHE A 74 -9.46 1.93 4.26
C PHE A 74 -9.13 3.00 3.22
N PHE A 75 -9.29 2.71 1.93
CA PHE A 75 -8.96 3.69 0.89
C PHE A 75 -9.94 4.85 0.79
N GLN A 76 -11.21 4.65 1.15
CA GLN A 76 -12.14 5.77 1.32
C GLN A 76 -11.69 6.70 2.44
N ASP A 77 -11.21 6.16 3.56
CA ASP A 77 -10.67 6.95 4.67
C ASP A 77 -9.41 7.73 4.22
N ILE A 78 -8.52 7.11 3.44
CA ILE A 78 -7.35 7.79 2.84
C ILE A 78 -7.77 8.96 1.95
N ILE A 79 -8.80 8.80 1.12
CA ILE A 79 -9.29 9.86 0.25
C ILE A 79 -9.83 11.02 1.10
N LEU A 80 -10.66 10.72 2.10
CA LEU A 80 -11.21 11.73 3.02
C LEU A 80 -10.11 12.44 3.83
N GLU A 81 -9.01 11.76 4.16
CA GLU A 81 -7.87 12.36 4.86
C GLU A 81 -7.07 13.33 3.97
N ARG A 82 -7.04 13.11 2.66
CA ARG A 82 -6.37 14.01 1.69
C ARG A 82 -7.18 15.27 1.37
N GLU A 83 -8.49 15.26 1.61
CA GLU A 83 -9.39 16.38 1.35
C GLU A 83 -9.46 17.40 2.52
N LYS A 84 -8.83 17.09 3.66
CA LYS A 84 -8.77 17.94 4.86
C LYS A 84 -7.59 18.89 4.85
#